data_AF-A0A949P798-F1
#
_entry.id   AF-A0A949P798-F1
#
_cell.length_a   1.000
_cell.length_b   1.000
_cell.length_c   1.000
_cell.angle_alpha   90.00
_cell.angle_beta   90.00
_cell.angle_gamma   90.00
#
_symmetry.space_group_name_H-M   'P 1'
#
loop_
_entity.id
_entity.type
_entity.pdbx_description
1 polymer ?
#
loop_
_entity_poly.entity_id
_entity_poly.type
_entity_poly.pdbx_seq_one_letter_code
_entity_poly.pdbx_strand_id
1 'polypeptide(L)' 'FVPIRMGLVAEVSFGQLENRRFRHGCKFLRWRPDRDPASCRYDQLDVAEPVSFEAFVTGSLS' A
#
# COMPACT_ATOMS: atom_id res chain seq x y z
N PHE A 1 -21.38 24.51 -0.88
CA PHE A 1 -20.91 23.12 -0.76
C PHE A 1 -21.09 22.44 -2.10
N VAL A 2 -20.09 21.70 -2.60
CA VAL A 2 -20.20 20.93 -3.85
C VAL A 2 -19.96 19.46 -3.50
N PRO A 3 -20.90 18.55 -3.76
CA PRO A 3 -20.71 17.13 -3.47
C PRO A 3 -19.63 16.55 -4.39
N ILE A 4 -18.70 15.80 -3.80
CA ILE A 4 -17.69 15.07 -4.55
C ILE A 4 -18.23 13.67 -4.84
N ARG A 5 -18.13 13.25 -6.11
CA ARG A 5 -18.43 11.88 -6.52
C ARG A 5 -17.21 11.00 -6.31
N MET A 6 -17.33 9.98 -5.48
CA MET A 6 -16.35 8.90 -5.38
C MET A 6 -16.29 8.10 -6.69
N GLY A 7 -15.08 7.80 -7.17
CA GLY A 7 -14.91 7.06 -8.43
C GLY A 7 -13.54 7.21 -9.11
N LEU A 8 -12.71 8.17 -8.67
CA LEU A 8 -11.37 8.33 -9.20
C LEU A 8 -10.38 7.43 -8.45
N VAL A 9 -9.49 6.78 -9.18
CA VAL A 9 -8.41 5.93 -8.64
C VAL A 9 -7.07 6.61 -8.85
N ALA A 10 -6.23 6.61 -7.82
CA ALA A 10 -4.87 7.12 -7.86
C ALA A 10 -3.87 6.06 -7.44
N GLU A 11 -2.68 6.11 -8.02
CA GLU A 11 -1.52 5.39 -7.56
C GLU A 11 -0.73 6.25 -6.58
N VAL A 12 -0.32 5.65 -5.46
CA VAL A 12 0.41 6.32 -4.40
C VAL A 12 1.59 5.47 -3.96
N SER A 13 2.69 6.11 -3.55
CA SER A 13 3.70 5.45 -2.71
C SER A 13 3.42 5.76 -1.25
N PHE A 14 3.74 4.83 -0.36
CA PHE A 14 3.56 4.97 1.08
C PHE A 14 4.70 4.25 1.82
N GLY A 15 4.96 4.67 3.06
CA GLY A 15 5.99 4.02 3.90
C GLY A 15 5.48 2.74 4.56
N GLN A 16 4.36 2.83 5.28
CA GLN A 16 3.81 1.69 6.01
C GLN A 16 2.28 1.72 6.04
N LEU A 17 1.66 0.55 6.24
CA LEU A 17 0.27 0.43 6.67
C LEU A 17 0.16 0.14 8.17
N GLU A 18 -0.73 0.88 8.85
CA GLU A 18 -1.07 0.67 10.26
C GLU A 18 -2.58 0.77 10.40
N ASN A 19 -3.23 -0.25 10.98
CA ASN A 19 -4.68 -0.27 11.20
C ASN A 19 -5.49 0.13 9.93
N ARG A 20 -5.08 -0.39 8.76
CA ARG A 20 -5.71 -0.11 7.46
C ARG A 20 -5.58 1.35 6.98
N ARG A 21 -4.52 2.05 7.39
CA ARG A 21 -4.21 3.43 6.99
C ARG A 21 -2.76 3.57 6.56
N PHE A 22 -2.49 4.44 5.59
CA PHE A 22 -1.14 4.83 5.24
C PHE A 22 -0.49 5.63 6.38
N ARG A 23 0.77 5.31 6.68
CA ARG A 23 1.63 5.95 7.68
C ARG A 23 3.03 6.18 7.10
N HIS A 24 3.77 7.07 7.76
CA HIS A 24 5.12 7.49 7.35
C HIS A 24 5.18 8.04 5.92
N GLY A 25 4.21 8.89 5.59
CA GLY A 25 4.08 9.54 4.30
C GLY A 25 3.22 8.77 3.30
N CYS A 26 2.50 9.52 2.46
CA CYS A 26 1.78 9.02 1.31
C CYS A 26 1.95 10.06 0.19
N LYS A 27 2.52 9.65 -0.93
CA LYS A 27 2.80 10.54 -2.07
C LYS A 27 1.95 10.11 -3.25
N PHE A 28 1.19 11.06 -3.78
CA PHE A 28 0.50 10.90 -5.05
C PHE A 28 1.52 10.72 -6.18
N LEU A 29 1.34 9.68 -6.99
CA LEU A 29 2.17 9.43 -8.17
C LEU A 29 1.42 9.83 -9.44
N ARG A 30 0.25 9.25 -9.68
CA ARG A 30 -0.55 9.48 -10.89
C ARG A 30 -2.00 9.04 -10.73
N TRP A 31 -2.87 9.59 -11.56
CA TRP A 31 -4.23 9.06 -11.73
C TRP A 31 -4.21 7.75 -12.52
N ARG A 32 -5.16 6.86 -12.22
CA ARG A 32 -5.36 5.56 -12.86
C ARG A 32 -6.76 5.48 -13.47
N PRO A 33 -7.04 6.22 -14.56
CA PRO A 33 -8.34 6.16 -15.22
C PRO A 33 -8.63 4.77 -15.82
N ASP A 34 -7.59 3.94 -15.95
CA ASP A 34 -7.63 2.55 -16.41
C ASP A 34 -8.09 1.55 -15.33
N ARG A 35 -8.32 2.00 -14.10
CA ARG A 35 -8.70 1.14 -12.96
C ARG A 35 -10.11 1.43 -12.48
N ASP A 36 -10.85 0.35 -12.23
CA ASP A 36 -12.15 0.42 -11.55
C ASP A 36 -11.94 0.52 -10.03
N PRO A 37 -12.66 1.39 -9.30
CA PRO A 37 -12.52 1.51 -7.84
C PRO A 37 -12.73 0.21 -7.07
N ALA A 38 -13.58 -0.71 -7.53
CA ALA A 38 -13.79 -1.99 -6.84
C ALA A 38 -12.60 -2.95 -7.03
N SER A 39 -11.70 -2.67 -7.98
CA SER A 39 -10.44 -3.39 -8.16
C SER A 39 -9.33 -2.97 -7.20
N CYS A 40 -9.49 -1.87 -6.45
CA CYS A 40 -8.53 -1.43 -5.44
C CYS A 40 -8.71 -2.23 -4.14
N ARG A 41 -7.85 -3.23 -3.91
CA ARG A 41 -8.00 -4.19 -2.81
C ARG A 41 -6.68 -4.39 -2.06
N TYR A 42 -6.79 -4.91 -0.83
CA TYR A 42 -5.63 -5.14 0.05
C TYR A 42 -4.68 -6.23 -0.46
N ASP A 43 -5.14 -7.11 -1.36
CA ASP A 43 -4.32 -8.15 -1.99
C ASP A 43 -3.28 -7.60 -2.97
N GLN A 44 -3.33 -6.31 -3.29
CA GLN A 44 -2.34 -5.60 -4.11
C GLN A 44 -1.09 -5.16 -3.32
N LEU A 45 -1.12 -5.34 -2.00
CA LEU A 45 -0.04 -4.93 -1.12
C LEU A 45 0.92 -6.09 -0.95
N ASP A 46 2.19 -5.85 -1.25
CA ASP A 46 3.24 -6.79 -0.89
C ASP A 46 3.32 -6.89 0.64
N VAL A 47 3.03 -8.08 1.17
CA VAL A 47 3.31 -8.41 2.55
C VAL A 47 4.71 -8.99 2.57
N ALA A 48 5.65 -8.32 3.24
CA ALA A 48 6.97 -8.89 3.43
C ALA A 48 6.81 -10.20 4.22
N GLU A 49 7.41 -11.28 3.70
CA GLU A 49 7.43 -12.56 4.41
C GLU A 49 8.08 -12.36 5.79
N PRO A 50 7.43 -12.80 6.88
CA PRO A 50 7.98 -12.64 8.21
C PRO A 50 9.29 -13.42 8.32
N VAL A 51 10.38 -12.70 8.58
CA VAL A 51 11.71 -13.29 8.76
C VAL A 51 11.90 -13.60 10.23
N SER A 52 12.39 -14.80 10.56
CA SER A 52 12.71 -15.10 11.97
C SER A 52 13.82 -14.16 12.45
N PHE A 53 13.64 -13.60 13.65
CA PHE A 53 14.63 -12.70 14.25
C PHE A 53 15.99 -13.38 14.39
N GLU A 54 16.00 -14.66 14.74
CA GLU A 54 17.21 -15.47 14.84
C GLU A 54 17.95 -15.54 13.51
N ALA A 55 17.28 -15.92 12.41
CA ALA A 55 17.90 -16.00 11.09
C ALA A 55 18.43 -14.65 10.59
N PHE A 56 17.75 -13.55 10.92
CA PHE A 56 18.20 -12.20 10.60
C PHE A 56 19.49 -11.84 11.35
N VAL A 57 19.56 -12.15 12.64
CA VAL A 57 20.72 -11.81 13.49
C VAL A 57 21.93 -12.71 13.20
N THR A 58 21.72 -13.99 12.88
CA THR A 58 22.82 -14.92 12.56
C THR A 58 23.26 -14.86 11.09
N GLY A 59 22.62 -14.03 10.26
CA GLY A 59 22.95 -13.89 8.84
C GLY A 59 22.73 -15.16 8.02
N SER A 60 21.85 -16.06 8.47
CA SER A 60 21.62 -17.37 7.85
C SER A 60 20.58 -17.35 6.72
N LEU A 61 20.25 -16.15 6.21
CA LEU A 61 19.35 -15.98 5.08
C LEU A 61 20.09 -16.44 3.80
N SER A 62 19.74 -17.65 3.34
CA SER A 62 20.17 -18.18 2.04
C SER A 62 19.47 -17.49 0.88
#